data_AF-N9Q7N3-F1
#
_entry.id   AF-N9Q7N3-F1
#
_cell.length_a   1.000
_cell.length_b   1.000
_cell.length_c   1.000
_cell.angle_alpha   90.00
_cell.angle_beta   90.00
_cell.angle_gamma   90.00
#
_symmetry.space_group_name_H-M   'P 1'
#
loop_
_entity.id
_entity.type
_entity.pdbx_description
1 polymer ?
#
loop_
_entity_poly.entity_id
_entity_poly.type
_entity_poly.pdbx_seq_one_letter_code
_entity_poly.pdbx_strand_id
1 'polypeptide(L)'
;MFPAQATKLDSGAYRIQTTANIFASDESMKKKVDKKAEGICQGKGFTELESKAQAHSEQIYMPGMVTTGSYKTFNKTIQCNQSQ
;
A
#
# COMPACT_ATOMS: atom_id res chain seq x y z
N MET A 1 -4.64 -8.01 -8.14
CA MET A 1 -3.86 -7.19 -7.18
C MET A 1 -3.66 -5.82 -7.79
N PHE A 2 -4.18 -4.78 -7.14
CA PHE A 2 -4.25 -3.42 -7.67
C PHE A 2 -2.87 -2.74 -7.69
N PRO A 3 -2.68 -1.68 -8.50
CA PRO A 3 -1.44 -0.89 -8.47
C PRO A 3 -1.29 -0.15 -7.14
N ALA A 4 -0.06 -0.01 -6.67
CA ALA A 4 0.24 0.76 -5.46
C ALA A 4 0.04 2.26 -5.73
N GLN A 5 -0.76 2.90 -4.91
CA GLN A 5 -1.03 4.34 -4.94
C GLN A 5 -0.14 5.05 -3.94
N ALA A 6 0.24 6.28 -4.25
CA ALA A 6 1.06 7.10 -3.36
C ALA A 6 0.36 8.43 -3.11
N THR A 7 0.25 8.78 -1.85
CA THR A 7 -0.28 10.05 -1.36
C THR A 7 0.88 10.83 -0.79
N LYS A 8 1.11 12.05 -1.29
CA LYS A 8 2.10 12.95 -0.70
C LYS A 8 1.57 13.43 0.65
N LEU A 9 2.39 13.31 1.68
CA LEU A 9 2.17 13.89 2.99
C LEU A 9 3.02 15.16 3.13
N ASP A 10 2.96 15.80 4.30
CA ASP A 10 3.77 16.97 4.60
C ASP A 10 5.26 16.63 4.73
N SER A 11 6.11 17.63 4.51
CA SER A 11 7.57 17.57 4.72
C SER A 11 8.35 16.51 3.91
N GLY A 12 7.84 16.07 2.75
CA GLY A 12 8.54 15.09 1.91
C GLY A 12 8.32 13.62 2.31
N ALA A 13 7.35 13.38 3.20
CA ALA A 13 6.82 12.06 3.45
C ALA A 13 5.79 11.65 2.39
N TYR A 14 5.68 10.35 2.14
CA TYR A 14 4.71 9.75 1.23
C TYR A 14 4.06 8.54 1.90
N ARG A 15 2.74 8.46 1.82
CA ARG A 15 1.99 7.25 2.19
C ARG A 15 1.70 6.44 0.94
N ILE A 16 2.24 5.24 0.87
CA ILE A 16 2.04 4.30 -0.23
C ILE A 16 1.11 3.20 0.24
N GLN A 17 0.04 2.98 -0.52
CA GLN A 17 -0.96 1.97 -0.24
C GLN A 17 -1.07 1.01 -1.42
N THR A 18 -1.17 -0.28 -1.14
CA THR A 18 -1.56 -1.28 -2.13
C THR A 18 -2.71 -2.12 -1.62
N THR A 19 -3.58 -2.55 -2.53
CA THR A 19 -4.72 -3.41 -2.23
C THR A 19 -4.60 -4.70 -3.03
N ALA A 20 -4.80 -5.83 -2.35
CA ALA A 20 -4.70 -7.15 -2.94
C ALA A 20 -5.87 -8.04 -2.51
N ASN A 21 -6.05 -9.18 -3.18
CA ASN A 21 -7.00 -10.18 -2.73
C ASN A 21 -6.54 -10.80 -1.40
N ILE A 22 -7.45 -11.45 -0.67
CA ILE A 22 -7.14 -12.05 0.63
C ILE A 22 -6.03 -13.12 0.58
N PHE A 23 -5.88 -13.78 -0.57
CA PHE A 23 -4.86 -14.81 -0.81
C PHE A 23 -3.48 -14.25 -1.18
N ALA A 24 -3.35 -12.94 -1.38
CA ALA A 24 -2.04 -12.36 -1.66
C ALA A 24 -1.12 -12.48 -0.44
N SER A 25 0.13 -12.85 -0.72
CA SER A 25 1.19 -12.88 0.27
C SER A 25 1.61 -11.45 0.62
N ASP A 26 1.81 -11.19 1.91
CA ASP A 26 2.19 -9.87 2.41
C ASP A 26 3.53 -9.40 1.81
N GLU A 27 4.46 -10.34 1.53
CA GLU A 27 5.72 -10.06 0.85
C GLU A 27 5.52 -9.49 -0.56
N SER A 28 4.53 -10.00 -1.30
CA SER A 28 4.21 -9.50 -2.64
C SER A 28 3.68 -8.06 -2.60
N MET A 29 2.88 -7.75 -1.56
CA MET A 29 2.34 -6.41 -1.30
C MET A 29 3.45 -5.44 -0.91
N LYS A 30 4.34 -5.87 0.00
CA LYS A 30 5.53 -5.12 0.42
C LYS A 30 6.42 -4.80 -0.79
N LYS A 31 6.77 -5.79 -1.61
CA LYS A 31 7.59 -5.59 -2.84
C LYS A 31 7.00 -4.54 -3.78
N LYS A 32 5.67 -4.50 -3.96
CA LYS A 32 5.02 -3.48 -4.80
C LYS A 32 5.10 -2.08 -4.21
N VAL A 33 4.92 -1.98 -2.89
CA VAL A 33 4.98 -0.72 -2.16
C VAL A 33 6.41 -0.18 -2.17
N ASP A 34 7.40 -1.04 -1.95
CA ASP A 34 8.82 -0.69 -2.01
C ASP A 34 9.23 -0.25 -3.42
N LYS A 35 8.81 -0.98 -4.48
CA LYS A 35 9.06 -0.56 -5.86
C LYS A 35 8.46 0.82 -6.19
N LYS A 36 7.29 1.12 -5.63
CA LYS A 36 6.66 2.44 -5.79
C LYS A 36 7.41 3.51 -5.01
N ALA A 37 7.90 3.20 -3.81
CA ALA A 37 8.72 4.06 -2.97
C ALA A 37 10.03 4.45 -3.68
N GLU A 38 10.73 3.47 -4.25
CA GLU A 38 11.94 3.68 -5.03
C GLU A 38 11.70 4.62 -6.21
N GLY A 39 10.59 4.43 -6.93
CA GLY A 39 10.21 5.30 -8.04
C GLY A 39 9.90 6.74 -7.63
N ILE A 40 9.26 6.93 -6.47
CA ILE A 40 8.94 8.28 -5.94
C ILE A 40 10.21 8.99 -5.48
N CYS A 41 11.07 8.29 -4.75
CA CYS A 41 12.32 8.85 -4.24
C CYS A 41 13.45 8.83 -5.28
N GLN A 42 13.15 8.51 -6.55
CA GLN A 42 14.10 8.51 -7.67
C GLN A 42 15.37 7.69 -7.40
N GLY A 43 15.25 6.57 -6.68
CA GLY A 43 16.40 5.74 -6.31
C GLY A 43 17.35 6.34 -5.27
N LYS A 44 17.04 7.49 -4.66
CA LYS A 44 17.86 8.12 -3.58
C LYS A 44 17.73 7.41 -2.23
N GLY A 45 17.01 6.29 -2.17
CA GLY A 45 16.63 5.63 -0.94
C GLY A 45 15.51 6.35 -0.18
N PHE A 46 14.92 5.63 0.75
CA PHE A 46 13.84 6.13 1.60
C PHE A 46 13.93 5.49 2.99
N THR A 47 13.48 6.23 3.98
CA THR A 47 13.33 5.73 5.35
C THR A 47 11.87 5.30 5.55
N GLU A 48 11.67 4.10 6.09
CA GLU A 48 10.35 3.62 6.51
C GLU A 48 10.00 4.24 7.87
N LEU A 49 8.92 5.02 7.92
CA LEU A 49 8.41 5.62 9.15
C LEU A 49 7.36 4.73 9.82
N GLU A 50 6.47 4.15 9.01
CA GLU A 50 5.39 3.28 9.48
C GLU A 50 5.05 2.25 8.40
N SER A 51 4.73 1.02 8.80
CA SER A 51 4.08 0.06 7.92
C SER A 51 2.98 -0.72 8.63
N LYS A 52 1.87 -0.93 7.91
CA LYS A 52 0.69 -1.61 8.44
C LYS A 52 0.03 -2.45 7.36
N ALA A 53 -0.04 -3.76 7.58
CA ALA A 53 -0.88 -4.67 6.83
C ALA A 53 -2.24 -4.80 7.51
N GLN A 54 -3.33 -4.73 6.76
CA GLN A 54 -4.68 -4.93 7.29
C GLN A 54 -5.48 -5.84 6.35
N ALA A 55 -6.19 -6.81 6.92
CA ALA A 55 -7.19 -7.57 6.20
C ALA A 55 -8.56 -6.92 6.42
N HIS A 56 -9.34 -6.82 5.35
CA HIS A 56 -10.69 -6.26 5.33
C HIS A 56 -11.66 -7.31 4.80
N SER A 57 -12.85 -7.32 5.36
CA SER A 57 -13.97 -8.16 4.93
C SER A 57 -15.19 -7.27 4.83
N GLU A 58 -15.74 -7.11 3.62
CA GLU A 58 -16.87 -6.23 3.35
C GLU A 58 -18.04 -7.02 2.76
N GLN A 59 -19.26 -6.66 3.18
CA GLN A 59 -20.46 -7.21 2.57
C GLN A 59 -20.71 -6.50 1.23
N ILE A 60 -20.74 -7.30 0.17
CA ILE A 60 -21.07 -6.88 -1.18
C ILE A 60 -22.56 -7.17 -1.38
N TYR A 61 -23.34 -6.11 -1.53
CA TYR A 61 -24.76 -6.20 -1.84
C TYR A 61 -24.95 -6.28 -3.35
N MET A 62 -25.40 -7.44 -3.83
CA MET A 62 -25.83 -7.64 -5.21
C MET A 62 -27.36 -7.78 -5.24
N PRO A 63 -28.04 -7.42 -6.34
CA PRO A 63 -29.50 -7.58 -6.42
C PRO A 63 -29.89 -9.05 -6.16
N GLY A 64 -30.59 -9.29 -5.04
CA GLY A 64 -31.04 -10.63 -4.63
C GLY A 64 -30.01 -11.50 -3.90
N MET A 65 -28.79 -11.01 -3.59
CA MET A 65 -27.78 -11.77 -2.86
C MET A 65 -26.83 -10.88 -2.06
N VAL A 66 -26.57 -11.22 -0.80
CA VAL A 66 -25.49 -10.63 0.00
C VAL A 66 -24.32 -11.61 -0.02
N THR A 67 -23.17 -11.18 -0.53
CA THR A 67 -21.93 -11.96 -0.49
C THR A 67 -20.87 -11.19 0.30
N THR A 68 -19.81 -11.86 0.74
CA THR A 68 -18.72 -11.23 1.50
C THR A 68 -17.46 -11.23 0.65
N GLY A 69 -16.91 -10.05 0.36
CA GLY A 69 -15.64 -9.87 -0.31
C GLY A 69 -14.53 -9.59 0.70
N SER A 70 -13.48 -10.42 0.68
CA SER A 70 -12.30 -10.21 1.52
C SER A 70 -11.12 -9.71 0.71
N TYR A 71 -10.43 -8.69 1.21
CA TYR A 71 -9.23 -8.11 0.60
C TYR A 71 -8.21 -7.73 1.65
N LYS A 72 -6.96 -7.52 1.23
CA LYS A 72 -5.88 -7.01 2.08
C LYS A 72 -5.44 -5.65 1.59
N THR A 73 -5.09 -4.78 2.53
CA THR A 73 -4.41 -3.52 2.28
C THR A 73 -3.06 -3.54 2.97
N PHE A 74 -2.07 -2.91 2.35
CA PHE A 74 -0.78 -2.65 2.97
C PHE A 74 -0.45 -1.18 2.78
N ASN A 75 -0.30 -0.49 3.90
CA ASN A 75 0.03 0.91 3.99
C ASN A 75 1.47 1.04 4.48
N LYS A 76 2.26 1.87 3.82
CA LYS A 76 3.62 2.22 4.24
C LYS A 76 3.82 3.71 4.12
N THR A 77 4.23 4.33 5.21
CA THR A 77 4.65 5.72 5.23
C THR A 77 6.17 5.75 5.11
N ILE A 78 6.66 6.47 4.11
CA ILE A 78 8.09 6.65 3.86
C ILE A 78 8.46 8.13 3.90
N GLN A 79 9.71 8.41 4.21
CA GLN A 79 10.36 9.70 4.01
C GLN A 79 11.42 9.52 2.93
N CYS A 80 11.36 10.27 1.83
CA CYS A 80 12.48 10.23 0.88
C CYS A 80 13.70 10.87 1.51
N ASN A 81 14.87 10.25 1.34
CA ASN A 81 16.11 10.85 1.81
C ASN A 81 16.37 12.12 0.99
N GLN A 82 16.53 13.25 1.67
CA GLN A 82 17.02 14.46 1.01
C GLN A 82 18.50 14.21 0.68
N SER A 83 18.88 14.43 -0.57
CA SER A 83 20.29 14.46 -0.95
C SER A 83 20.98 15.50 -0.09
N GLN A 84 21.81 15.02 0.85
CA GLN A 84 22.76 15.84 1.58
C GLN A 84 23.81 16.38 0.61
#